data_AF-A0A7S2MRW4-F1
#
_entry.id   AF-A0A7S2MRW4-F1
#
_cell.length_a   1.000
_cell.length_b   1.000
_cell.length_c   1.000
_cell.angle_alpha   90.00
_cell.angle_beta   90.00
_cell.angle_gamma   90.00
#
_symmetry.space_group_name_H-M   'P 1'
#
loop_
_entity.id
_entity.type
_entity.pdbx_description
1 polymer ?
#
loop_
_entity_poly.entity_id
_entity_poly.type
_entity_poly.pdbx_seq_one_letter_code
_entity_poly.pdbx_strand_id
1 'polypeptide(L)'
;MQAYQREAQSGIDEWGKTSFRGVPKADLDNEIFYAGIITPVLHYCMGGVTIDVEGNVLDESGDIISGLHAAGEVAGGVHGNNRLGGNSLLECTVYGTIIGKKLPVKVRKSVSNDGAISSRAEKKSANKLREITPDELAKHNTEDDCWVSIHGNVYDLTDFAEEHPPGAQSIHDLAGQDGTEAFESVHNENILDDFTDVKMGILKQ
;
A
#
# COMPACT_ATOMS: atom_id res chain seq x y z
N MET A 1 -2.32 15.69 37.70
CA MET A 1 -2.61 14.25 37.63
C MET A 1 -3.79 13.83 38.51
N GLN A 2 -3.78 14.12 39.82
CA GLN A 2 -4.90 13.75 40.71
C GLN A 2 -6.25 14.39 40.30
N ALA A 3 -6.25 15.65 39.82
CA ALA A 3 -7.46 16.29 39.28
C ALA A 3 -7.98 15.57 38.03
N TYR A 4 -7.09 15.33 37.06
CA TYR A 4 -7.40 14.59 35.83
C TYR A 4 -7.98 13.19 36.09
N GLN A 5 -7.51 12.48 37.13
CA GLN A 5 -8.09 11.19 37.53
C GLN A 5 -9.53 11.32 38.04
N ARG A 6 -9.82 12.34 38.87
CA ARG A 6 -11.17 12.60 39.36
C ARG A 6 -12.12 13.00 38.22
N GLU A 7 -11.64 13.84 37.30
CA GLU A 7 -12.40 14.28 36.12
C GLU A 7 -12.68 13.12 35.15
N ALA A 8 -11.70 12.22 34.98
CA ALA A 8 -11.91 11.00 34.21
C ALA A 8 -12.99 10.09 34.84
N GLN A 9 -13.10 10.06 36.17
CA GLN A 9 -14.16 9.33 36.87
C GLN A 9 -15.52 10.02 36.78
N SER A 10 -15.58 11.36 36.80
CA SER A 10 -16.83 12.10 36.60
C SER A 10 -17.32 12.05 35.14
N GLY A 11 -16.44 11.73 34.19
CA GLY A 11 -16.76 11.60 32.77
C GLY A 11 -16.84 12.93 32.01
N ILE A 12 -16.55 14.04 32.69
CA ILE A 12 -16.44 15.38 32.10
C ILE A 12 -15.52 16.26 32.96
N ASP A 13 -14.66 17.05 32.32
CA ASP A 13 -13.85 18.08 32.97
C ASP A 13 -14.45 19.50 32.82
N GLU A 14 -13.84 20.48 33.48
CA GLU A 14 -14.27 21.89 33.43
C GLU A 14 -14.20 22.53 32.03
N TRP A 15 -13.42 21.94 31.12
CA TRP A 15 -13.24 22.39 29.73
C TRP A 15 -14.16 21.67 28.75
N GLY A 16 -15.02 20.76 29.24
CA GLY A 16 -15.98 20.00 28.43
C GLY A 16 -15.41 18.75 27.77
N LYS A 17 -14.20 18.30 28.13
CA LYS A 17 -13.64 17.03 27.67
C LYS A 17 -14.42 15.87 28.26
N THR A 18 -14.92 14.96 27.42
CA THR A 18 -15.69 13.79 27.85
C THR A 18 -15.00 12.45 27.56
N SER A 19 -13.88 12.46 26.83
CA SER A 19 -13.14 11.26 26.49
C SER A 19 -11.76 11.27 27.16
N PHE A 20 -11.54 10.33 28.07
CA PHE A 20 -10.30 10.22 28.84
C PHE A 20 -9.61 8.89 28.49
N ARG A 21 -8.51 8.98 27.72
CA ARG A 21 -7.63 7.84 27.41
C ARG A 21 -6.32 7.98 28.19
N GLY A 22 -5.71 6.85 28.54
CA GLY A 22 -4.44 6.84 29.27
C GLY A 22 -4.52 7.50 30.65
N VAL A 23 -5.60 7.23 31.40
CA VAL A 23 -5.75 7.75 32.76
C VAL A 23 -4.63 7.19 33.65
N PRO A 24 -3.85 8.03 34.34
CA PRO A 24 -2.75 7.59 35.19
C PRO A 24 -3.18 6.64 36.29
N LYS A 25 -2.27 5.79 36.77
CA LYS A 25 -2.53 4.88 37.89
C LYS A 25 -2.74 5.66 39.19
N ALA A 26 -3.48 5.07 40.12
CA ALA A 26 -3.76 5.70 41.43
C ALA A 26 -2.47 6.01 42.21
N ASP A 27 -1.46 5.14 42.10
CA ASP A 27 -0.14 5.36 42.67
C ASP A 27 0.76 6.15 41.70
N LEU A 28 0.63 7.47 41.76
CA LEU A 28 1.33 8.40 40.89
C LEU A 28 2.83 8.49 41.21
N ASP A 29 3.24 8.20 42.45
CA ASP A 29 4.63 8.39 42.89
C ASP A 29 5.57 7.33 42.30
N ASN A 30 5.02 6.18 41.89
CA ASN A 30 5.76 5.06 41.29
C ASN A 30 5.52 4.91 39.77
N GLU A 31 4.85 5.88 39.13
CA GLU A 31 4.59 5.85 37.70
C GLU A 31 5.67 6.61 36.92
N ILE A 32 6.06 6.08 35.76
CA ILE A 32 7.00 6.75 34.86
C ILE A 32 6.21 7.71 33.99
N PHE A 33 6.57 8.99 34.06
CA PHE A 33 5.97 10.03 33.23
C PHE A 33 6.89 10.41 32.07
N TYR A 34 6.28 10.57 30.90
CA TYR A 34 6.92 11.15 29.73
C TYR A 34 6.44 12.59 29.57
N ALA A 35 7.38 13.51 29.33
CA ALA A 35 7.08 14.90 29.05
C ALA A 35 7.67 15.27 27.68
N GLY A 36 6.84 15.88 26.84
CA GLY A 36 7.25 16.39 25.53
C GLY A 36 6.82 17.84 25.39
N ILE A 37 7.70 18.68 24.82
CA ILE A 37 7.36 20.05 24.45
C ILE A 37 6.71 20.00 23.05
N ILE A 38 5.52 20.58 22.92
CA ILE A 38 4.75 20.58 21.68
C ILE A 38 4.61 22.02 21.20
N THR A 39 4.81 22.24 19.90
CA THR A 39 4.53 23.52 19.23
C THR A 39 3.70 23.28 17.96
N PRO A 40 2.74 24.15 17.63
CA PRO A 40 2.04 24.09 16.35
C PRO A 40 3.01 24.27 15.18
N VAL A 41 2.76 23.54 14.09
CA VAL A 41 3.43 23.68 12.79
C VAL A 41 2.39 23.64 11.68
N LEU A 42 2.71 24.23 10.52
CA LEU A 42 1.89 24.05 9.32
C LEU A 42 1.78 22.55 9.02
N HIS A 43 0.57 22.06 8.79
CA HIS A 43 0.30 20.63 8.70
C HIS A 43 -0.47 20.21 7.45
N TYR A 44 -1.50 20.96 7.04
CA TYR A 44 -2.37 20.59 5.94
C TYR A 44 -2.98 21.80 5.26
N CYS A 45 -3.15 21.73 3.94
CA CYS A 45 -3.86 22.72 3.14
C CYS A 45 -5.22 22.15 2.71
N MET A 46 -6.32 22.63 3.32
CA MET A 46 -7.67 22.14 3.01
C MET A 46 -8.24 22.66 1.68
N GLY A 47 -7.67 23.74 1.15
CA GLY A 47 -8.00 24.27 -0.17
C GLY A 47 -7.22 23.55 -1.27
N GLY A 48 -7.60 23.79 -2.52
CA GLY A 48 -6.97 23.13 -3.67
C GLY A 48 -7.81 23.31 -4.93
N VAL A 49 -7.53 22.50 -5.95
CA VAL A 49 -8.34 22.47 -7.16
C VAL A 49 -9.71 21.87 -6.86
N THR A 50 -10.79 22.54 -7.27
CA THR A 50 -12.15 22.06 -7.04
C THR A 50 -12.38 20.78 -7.84
N ILE A 51 -12.90 19.76 -7.17
CA ILE A 51 -13.32 18.50 -7.79
C ILE A 51 -14.79 18.19 -7.51
N ASP A 52 -15.42 17.43 -8.39
CA ASP A 52 -16.70 16.78 -8.10
C ASP A 52 -16.51 15.47 -7.30
N VAL A 53 -17.62 14.80 -6.97
CA VAL A 53 -17.64 13.50 -6.26
C VAL A 53 -16.96 12.37 -7.04
N GLU A 54 -16.66 12.62 -8.30
CA GLU A 54 -16.10 11.71 -9.26
C GLU A 54 -14.59 11.91 -9.47
N GLY A 55 -14.00 12.94 -8.84
CA GLY A 55 -12.60 13.31 -8.94
C GLY A 55 -12.24 14.13 -10.19
N ASN A 56 -13.24 14.61 -10.94
CA ASN A 56 -13.04 15.47 -12.10
C ASN A 56 -12.78 16.91 -11.64
N VAL A 57 -11.78 17.57 -12.24
CA VAL A 57 -11.48 18.98 -11.93
C VAL A 57 -12.50 19.89 -12.60
N LEU A 58 -13.00 20.87 -11.85
CA LEU A 58 -13.95 21.88 -12.31
C LEU A 58 -13.25 23.19 -12.65
N ASP A 59 -13.75 23.89 -13.66
CA ASP A 59 -13.35 25.26 -13.97
C ASP A 59 -14.08 26.31 -13.11
N GLU A 60 -13.83 27.59 -13.38
CA GLU A 60 -14.45 28.71 -12.65
C GLU A 60 -15.97 28.80 -12.84
N SER A 61 -16.51 28.23 -13.91
CA SER A 61 -17.96 28.16 -14.18
C SER A 61 -18.62 26.96 -13.50
N GLY A 62 -17.82 26.03 -12.96
CA GLY A 62 -18.27 24.77 -12.38
C GLY A 62 -18.37 23.63 -13.42
N ASP A 63 -17.89 23.86 -14.64
CA ASP A 63 -17.90 22.85 -15.71
C ASP A 63 -16.67 21.93 -15.61
N ILE A 64 -16.83 20.67 -16.02
CA ILE A 64 -15.75 19.67 -15.98
C ILE A 64 -14.68 19.98 -17.03
N ILE A 65 -13.42 20.05 -16.60
CA ILE A 65 -12.28 20.09 -17.51
C ILE A 65 -11.96 18.67 -17.98
N SER A 66 -12.29 18.36 -19.23
CA SER A 66 -12.18 17.02 -19.79
C SER A 66 -10.77 16.44 -19.67
N GLY A 67 -10.66 15.26 -19.04
CA GLY A 67 -9.42 14.52 -18.88
C GLY A 67 -8.54 14.96 -17.71
N LEU A 68 -8.94 16.01 -16.97
CA LEU A 68 -8.20 16.50 -15.80
C LEU A 68 -8.87 15.99 -14.51
N HIS A 69 -8.08 15.30 -13.69
CA HIS A 69 -8.52 14.74 -12.41
C HIS A 69 -7.55 15.13 -11.30
N ALA A 70 -8.03 15.16 -10.05
CA ALA A 70 -7.21 15.44 -8.88
C ALA A 70 -7.63 14.58 -7.68
N ALA A 71 -6.65 14.17 -6.88
CA ALA A 71 -6.85 13.33 -5.70
C ALA A 71 -5.88 13.71 -4.59
N GLY A 72 -6.32 13.59 -3.33
CA GLY A 72 -5.52 13.91 -2.15
C GLY A 72 -5.45 15.40 -1.87
N GLU A 73 -4.43 15.83 -1.11
CA GLU A 73 -4.31 17.21 -0.58
C GLU A 73 -4.27 18.31 -1.65
N VAL A 74 -4.00 17.97 -2.92
CA VAL A 74 -4.09 18.94 -4.02
C VAL A 74 -5.54 19.36 -4.33
N ALA A 75 -6.52 18.53 -3.96
CA ALA A 75 -7.94 18.79 -4.18
C ALA A 75 -8.53 19.65 -3.05
N GLY A 76 -9.41 20.57 -3.44
CA GLY A 76 -10.14 21.44 -2.52
C GLY A 76 -11.59 21.01 -2.32
N GLY A 77 -12.20 21.48 -1.22
CA GLY A 77 -13.63 21.34 -0.96
C GLY A 77 -14.02 20.13 -0.09
N VAL A 78 -13.15 19.13 0.04
CA VAL A 78 -13.43 17.89 0.81
C VAL A 78 -13.49 18.15 2.32
N HIS A 79 -12.59 18.99 2.84
CA HIS A 79 -12.43 19.20 4.29
C HIS A 79 -12.99 20.52 4.82
N GLY A 80 -13.51 21.38 3.93
CA GLY A 80 -13.97 22.73 4.29
C GLY A 80 -12.89 23.54 5.03
N ASN A 81 -13.27 24.18 6.14
CA ASN A 81 -12.36 25.07 6.89
C ASN A 81 -11.42 24.33 7.84
N ASN A 82 -11.69 23.07 8.17
CA ASN A 82 -10.89 22.31 9.12
C ASN A 82 -10.99 20.81 8.86
N ARG A 83 -9.86 20.20 8.56
CA ARG A 83 -9.77 18.76 8.39
C ARG A 83 -9.81 18.01 9.73
N LEU A 84 -10.57 16.92 9.79
CA LEU A 84 -10.53 15.98 10.90
C LEU A 84 -9.33 15.03 10.79
N GLY A 85 -8.71 14.71 11.93
CA GLY A 85 -7.60 13.77 12.01
C GLY A 85 -7.99 12.40 11.44
N GLY A 86 -7.12 11.81 10.62
CA GLY A 86 -7.37 10.54 9.92
C GLY A 86 -7.97 10.67 8.51
N ASN A 87 -8.54 11.82 8.14
CA ASN A 87 -9.22 11.94 6.85
C ASN A 87 -8.30 12.14 5.63
N SER A 88 -7.03 12.55 5.79
CA SER A 88 -6.14 12.81 4.63
C SER A 88 -5.83 11.55 3.84
N LEU A 89 -5.42 10.47 4.51
CA LEU A 89 -5.13 9.21 3.84
C LEU A 89 -6.39 8.63 3.22
N LEU A 90 -7.52 8.74 3.93
CA LEU A 90 -8.82 8.31 3.42
C LEU A 90 -9.19 9.05 2.13
N GLU A 91 -9.03 10.38 2.09
CA GLU A 91 -9.25 11.19 0.88
C GLU A 91 -8.37 10.71 -0.29
N CYS A 92 -7.06 10.58 -0.06
CA CYS A 92 -6.13 10.12 -1.07
C CYS A 92 -6.56 8.76 -1.65
N THR A 93 -6.86 7.80 -0.78
CA THR A 93 -7.25 6.45 -1.20
C THR A 93 -8.59 6.45 -1.92
N VAL A 94 -9.60 7.18 -1.44
CA VAL A 94 -10.94 7.19 -2.05
C VAL A 94 -10.90 7.82 -3.43
N TYR A 95 -10.43 9.06 -3.56
CA TYR A 95 -10.40 9.75 -4.86
C TYR A 95 -9.39 9.12 -5.82
N GLY A 96 -8.22 8.71 -5.32
CA GLY A 96 -7.24 7.97 -6.12
C GLY A 96 -7.82 6.68 -6.70
N THR A 97 -8.62 5.95 -5.92
CA THR A 97 -9.31 4.73 -6.37
C THR A 97 -10.42 5.03 -7.37
N ILE A 98 -11.25 6.06 -7.10
CA ILE A 98 -12.34 6.46 -8.01
C ILE A 98 -11.78 6.83 -9.38
N ILE A 99 -10.73 7.65 -9.41
CA ILE A 99 -10.09 8.11 -10.64
C ILE A 99 -9.36 6.93 -11.32
N GLY A 100 -8.60 6.15 -10.56
CA GLY A 100 -7.85 5.00 -11.09
C GLY A 100 -8.74 3.96 -11.77
N LYS A 101 -9.95 3.71 -11.26
CA LYS A 101 -10.93 2.78 -11.88
C LYS A 101 -11.52 3.31 -13.18
N LYS A 102 -11.58 4.62 -13.39
CA LYS A 102 -12.13 5.26 -14.60
C LYS A 102 -11.11 5.39 -15.71
N LEU A 103 -9.84 5.54 -15.34
CA LEU A 103 -8.78 5.80 -16.30
C LEU A 103 -8.28 4.48 -16.91
N PRO A 104 -8.31 4.34 -18.25
CA PRO A 104 -7.70 3.19 -18.89
C PRO A 104 -6.19 3.23 -18.64
N VAL A 105 -5.65 2.17 -18.05
CA VAL A 105 -4.20 1.97 -17.97
C VAL A 105 -3.71 1.73 -19.39
N LYS A 106 -3.22 2.79 -20.04
CA LYS A 106 -2.46 2.63 -21.28
C LYS A 106 -1.16 1.95 -20.90
N VAL A 107 -1.04 0.65 -21.21
CA VAL A 107 0.23 -0.06 -21.20
C VAL A 107 1.19 0.80 -22.02
N ARG A 108 2.22 1.33 -21.37
CA ARG A 108 3.27 2.08 -22.07
C ARG A 108 3.81 1.13 -23.14
N LYS A 109 3.73 1.51 -24.41
CA LYS A 109 4.59 0.87 -25.41
C LYS A 109 6.00 1.03 -24.86
N SER A 110 6.66 -0.08 -24.58
CA SER A 110 8.07 -0.05 -24.21
C SER A 110 8.77 0.86 -25.21
N VAL A 111 9.47 1.87 -24.69
CA VAL A 111 10.36 2.66 -25.53
C VAL A 111 11.36 1.64 -26.06
N SER A 112 11.29 1.35 -27.36
CA SER A 112 12.28 0.53 -28.03
C SER A 112 13.61 1.25 -27.87
N ASN A 113 14.45 0.72 -26.99
CA ASN A 113 15.80 1.19 -26.80
C ASN A 113 16.57 0.80 -28.06
N ASP A 114 16.61 1.68 -29.06
CA ASP A 114 17.42 1.53 -30.27
C ASP A 114 18.92 1.77 -29.96
N GLY A 115 19.39 1.12 -28.89
CA GLY A 115 20.79 1.00 -28.50
C GLY A 115 21.17 -0.47 -28.55
N ALA A 116 21.84 -0.86 -29.64
CA ALA A 116 22.25 -2.21 -29.95
C ALA A 116 22.96 -2.93 -28.78
N ILE A 117 22.37 -4.03 -28.29
CA ILE A 117 23.12 -5.20 -27.81
C ILE A 117 22.45 -6.47 -28.37
N SER A 118 23.13 -7.01 -29.38
CA SER A 118 23.23 -8.40 -29.82
C SER A 118 22.17 -9.40 -29.32
N SER A 119 21.28 -9.73 -30.26
CA SER A 119 20.55 -10.99 -30.45
C SER A 119 20.84 -12.15 -29.48
N ARG A 120 19.81 -12.54 -28.74
CA ARG A 120 19.38 -13.95 -28.71
C ARG A 120 17.85 -14.00 -28.83
N ALA A 121 17.38 -14.16 -30.06
CA ALA A 121 15.98 -14.40 -30.35
C ALA A 121 15.65 -15.85 -29.98
N GLU A 122 14.81 -16.07 -28.96
CA GLU A 122 14.11 -17.35 -28.79
C GLU A 122 12.62 -17.12 -28.52
N LYS A 123 11.87 -17.07 -29.64
CA LYS A 123 10.56 -17.69 -29.89
C LYS A 123 9.48 -17.59 -28.81
N LYS A 124 8.55 -16.64 -29.01
CA LYS A 124 7.16 -16.76 -28.54
C LYS A 124 6.49 -17.98 -29.19
N SER A 125 6.51 -19.10 -28.49
CA SER A 125 5.54 -20.18 -28.67
C SER A 125 4.44 -19.98 -27.63
N ALA A 126 3.18 -20.01 -28.04
CA ALA A 126 2.04 -20.07 -27.13
C ALA A 126 2.21 -21.33 -26.27
N ASN A 127 2.64 -21.16 -25.01
CA ASN A 127 3.12 -22.27 -24.20
C ASN A 127 2.05 -22.70 -23.20
N LYS A 128 1.70 -23.97 -23.29
CA LYS A 128 1.12 -24.76 -22.19
C LYS A 128 1.90 -24.40 -20.92
N LEU A 129 1.22 -23.96 -19.85
CA LEU A 129 1.86 -23.62 -18.58
C LEU A 129 2.79 -24.78 -18.18
N ARG A 130 4.08 -24.48 -17.99
CA ARG A 130 5.12 -25.47 -17.66
C ARG A 130 4.73 -26.13 -16.33
N GLU A 131 4.65 -27.46 -16.32
CA GLU A 131 4.53 -28.21 -15.07
C GLU A 131 5.92 -28.28 -14.42
N ILE A 132 6.03 -27.77 -13.19
CA ILE A 132 7.27 -27.76 -12.40
C ILE A 132 7.09 -28.79 -11.28
N THR A 133 8.09 -29.65 -11.05
CA THR A 133 8.02 -30.61 -9.94
C THR A 133 8.51 -30.00 -8.63
N PRO A 134 8.11 -30.52 -7.47
CA PRO A 134 8.68 -30.09 -6.19
C PRO A 134 10.21 -30.19 -6.13
N ASP A 135 10.78 -31.25 -6.72
CA ASP A 135 12.24 -31.43 -6.80
C ASP A 135 12.94 -30.41 -7.71
N GLU A 136 12.22 -29.86 -8.69
CA GLU A 136 12.74 -28.80 -9.55
C GLU A 136 12.66 -27.47 -8.80
N LEU A 137 11.51 -27.15 -8.21
CA LEU A 137 11.32 -25.95 -7.38
C LEU A 137 12.40 -25.86 -6.29
N ALA A 138 12.66 -26.96 -5.58
CA ALA A 138 13.64 -27.02 -4.48
C ALA A 138 15.10 -26.69 -4.88
N LYS A 139 15.42 -26.67 -6.18
CA LYS A 139 16.76 -26.27 -6.67
C LYS A 139 16.96 -24.76 -6.72
N HIS A 140 15.87 -24.01 -6.80
CA HIS A 140 15.83 -22.56 -6.94
C HIS A 140 15.63 -21.93 -5.55
N ASN A 141 16.63 -22.12 -4.68
CA ASN A 141 16.56 -21.83 -3.24
C ASN A 141 17.66 -20.88 -2.74
N THR A 142 18.18 -20.00 -3.61
CA THR A 142 19.25 -19.05 -3.27
C THR A 142 18.85 -17.61 -3.58
N GLU A 143 19.57 -16.63 -3.04
CA GLU A 143 19.26 -15.20 -3.24
C GLU A 143 19.30 -14.80 -4.72
N ASP A 144 20.23 -15.35 -5.50
CA ASP A 144 20.38 -15.09 -6.94
C ASP A 144 19.53 -16.04 -7.82
N ASP A 145 18.76 -16.95 -7.21
CA ASP A 145 17.91 -17.93 -7.90
C ASP A 145 16.79 -18.39 -6.95
N CYS A 146 15.75 -17.57 -6.81
CA CYS A 146 14.73 -17.67 -5.79
C CYS A 146 13.34 -17.90 -6.40
N TRP A 147 12.88 -19.16 -6.43
CA TRP A 147 11.53 -19.49 -6.86
C TRP A 147 10.65 -19.84 -5.68
N VAL A 148 9.38 -19.41 -5.72
CA VAL A 148 8.39 -19.74 -4.67
C VAL A 148 7.09 -20.19 -5.33
N SER A 149 6.49 -21.26 -4.80
CA SER A 149 5.13 -21.68 -5.18
C SER A 149 4.10 -20.97 -4.31
N ILE A 150 3.10 -20.36 -4.94
CA ILE A 150 1.96 -19.72 -4.26
C ILE A 150 0.68 -20.14 -4.98
N HIS A 151 -0.26 -20.73 -4.26
CA HIS A 151 -1.50 -21.35 -4.77
C HIS A 151 -1.26 -22.30 -5.95
N GLY A 152 -0.16 -23.06 -5.90
CA GLY A 152 0.23 -24.01 -6.95
C GLY A 152 0.77 -23.37 -8.22
N ASN A 153 1.03 -22.07 -8.25
CA ASN A 153 1.76 -21.40 -9.33
C ASN A 153 3.18 -21.10 -8.87
N VAL A 154 4.16 -21.32 -9.72
CA VAL A 154 5.57 -21.05 -9.40
C VAL A 154 5.98 -19.71 -9.99
N TYR A 155 6.56 -18.85 -9.16
CA TYR A 155 7.03 -17.52 -9.52
C TYR A 155 8.53 -17.42 -9.31
N ASP A 156 9.21 -16.77 -10.26
CA ASP A 156 10.60 -16.34 -10.06
C ASP A 156 10.58 -14.97 -9.37
N LEU A 157 11.04 -14.92 -8.13
CA LEU A 157 11.02 -13.72 -7.29
C LEU A 157 12.42 -13.14 -7.06
N THR A 158 13.43 -13.64 -7.78
CA THR A 158 14.84 -13.24 -7.64
C THR A 158 15.02 -11.72 -7.67
N ASP A 159 14.51 -11.07 -8.73
CA ASP A 159 14.64 -9.61 -8.88
C ASP A 159 13.74 -8.83 -7.90
N PHE A 160 12.62 -9.43 -7.48
CA PHE A 160 11.63 -8.75 -6.63
C PHE A 160 11.97 -8.80 -5.14
N ALA A 161 12.77 -9.77 -4.70
CA ALA A 161 13.06 -9.98 -3.28
C ALA A 161 13.55 -8.71 -2.59
N GLU A 162 14.48 -7.98 -3.21
CA GLU A 162 15.04 -6.73 -2.69
C GLU A 162 14.03 -5.57 -2.63
N GLU A 163 12.98 -5.60 -3.45
CA GLU A 163 11.94 -4.57 -3.49
C GLU A 163 10.76 -4.88 -2.55
N HIS A 164 10.73 -6.07 -1.94
CA HIS A 164 9.64 -6.49 -1.08
C HIS A 164 9.59 -5.64 0.21
N PRO A 165 8.49 -4.93 0.53
CA PRO A 165 8.45 -3.96 1.65
C PRO A 165 8.82 -4.50 3.04
N PRO A 166 8.48 -5.77 3.41
CA PRO A 166 8.96 -6.41 4.63
C PRO A 166 10.46 -6.79 4.63
N GLY A 167 11.13 -6.69 3.48
CA GLY A 167 12.53 -7.05 3.24
C GLY A 167 12.71 -8.40 2.53
N ALA A 168 13.82 -8.53 1.78
CA ALA A 168 14.14 -9.72 0.96
C ALA A 168 14.15 -11.04 1.74
N GLN A 169 14.59 -11.01 2.99
CA GLN A 169 14.68 -12.22 3.83
C GLN A 169 13.34 -12.96 3.92
N SER A 170 12.22 -12.23 3.98
CA SER A 170 10.89 -12.84 4.05
C SER A 170 10.51 -13.68 2.84
N ILE A 171 11.12 -13.40 1.67
CA ILE A 171 10.97 -14.20 0.45
C ILE A 171 12.04 -15.29 0.40
N HIS A 172 13.30 -14.96 0.72
CA HIS A 172 14.41 -15.91 0.71
C HIS A 172 14.19 -17.09 1.66
N ASP A 173 13.53 -16.89 2.81
CA ASP A 173 13.16 -17.96 3.74
C ASP A 173 12.23 -19.02 3.11
N LEU A 174 11.52 -18.65 2.04
CA LEU A 174 10.58 -19.50 1.29
C LEU A 174 11.14 -19.98 -0.05
N ALA A 175 12.40 -19.65 -0.37
CA ALA A 175 13.01 -20.01 -1.64
C ALA A 175 13.02 -21.54 -1.82
N GLY A 176 12.57 -21.98 -2.99
CA GLY A 176 12.41 -23.39 -3.38
C GLY A 176 11.25 -24.12 -2.69
N GLN A 177 10.30 -23.42 -2.08
CA GLN A 177 9.21 -24.02 -1.29
C GLN A 177 7.82 -23.50 -1.70
N ASP A 178 6.78 -24.14 -1.17
CA ASP A 178 5.41 -23.62 -1.23
C ASP A 178 5.19 -22.63 -0.08
N GLY A 179 5.05 -21.35 -0.44
CA GLY A 179 4.86 -20.24 0.48
C GLY A 179 3.40 -19.82 0.65
N THR A 180 2.43 -20.61 0.17
CA THR A 180 1.00 -20.21 0.14
C THR A 180 0.47 -19.78 1.51
N GLU A 181 0.72 -20.57 2.56
CA GLU A 181 0.24 -20.25 3.92
C GLU A 181 0.86 -18.95 4.46
N ALA A 182 2.16 -18.76 4.24
CA ALA A 182 2.85 -17.55 4.65
C ALA A 182 2.31 -16.33 3.88
N PHE A 183 2.07 -16.48 2.58
CA PHE A 183 1.49 -15.44 1.74
C PHE A 183 0.08 -15.04 2.20
N GLU A 184 -0.84 -16.00 2.37
CA GLU A 184 -2.23 -15.75 2.77
C GLU A 184 -2.36 -15.05 4.14
N SER A 185 -1.38 -15.22 5.02
CA SER A 185 -1.38 -14.60 6.35
C SER A 185 -1.25 -13.07 6.34
N VAL A 186 -0.68 -12.52 5.26
CA VAL A 186 -0.32 -11.10 5.14
C VAL A 186 -0.74 -10.45 3.82
N HIS A 187 -1.04 -11.24 2.80
CA HIS A 187 -1.39 -10.79 1.46
C HIS A 187 -2.73 -11.35 0.99
N ASN A 188 -3.36 -10.66 0.04
CA ASN A 188 -4.53 -11.15 -0.68
C ASN A 188 -4.11 -11.65 -2.07
N GLU A 189 -4.88 -12.58 -2.63
CA GLU A 189 -4.58 -13.24 -3.91
C GLU A 189 -4.47 -12.25 -5.09
N ASN A 190 -5.23 -11.14 -5.08
CA ASN A 190 -5.23 -10.16 -6.19
C ASN A 190 -3.85 -9.51 -6.41
N ILE A 191 -2.95 -9.54 -5.42
CA ILE A 191 -1.58 -9.04 -5.57
C ILE A 191 -0.83 -9.84 -6.64
N LEU A 192 -1.16 -11.13 -6.84
CA LEU A 192 -0.48 -12.00 -7.80
C LEU A 192 -0.82 -11.69 -9.26
N ASP A 193 -1.84 -10.87 -9.54
CA ASP A 193 -2.20 -10.44 -10.90
C ASP A 193 -1.06 -9.61 -11.54
N ASP A 194 -0.33 -8.86 -10.72
CA ASP A 194 0.82 -8.06 -11.15
C ASP A 194 2.08 -8.89 -11.41
N PHE A 195 2.10 -10.17 -11.01
CA PHE A 195 3.24 -11.10 -11.13
C PHE A 195 3.09 -12.12 -12.27
N THR A 196 2.17 -11.86 -13.21
CA THR A 196 1.91 -12.76 -14.34
C THR A 196 3.10 -12.91 -15.28
N ASP A 197 3.95 -11.89 -15.40
CA ASP A 197 5.14 -11.91 -16.27
C ASP A 197 6.28 -12.77 -15.71
N VAL A 198 6.34 -12.95 -14.38
CA VAL A 198 7.37 -13.75 -13.69
C VAL A 198 6.84 -15.14 -13.27
N LYS A 199 5.62 -15.48 -13.68
CA LYS A 199 5.04 -16.80 -13.45
C LYS A 199 5.68 -17.83 -14.38
N MET A 200 6.44 -18.75 -13.78
CA MET A 200 7.21 -19.76 -14.49
C MET A 200 6.40 -20.99 -14.87
N GLY A 201 5.35 -21.31 -14.11
CA GLY A 201 4.57 -22.51 -14.33
C GLY A 201 3.54 -22.83 -13.25
N ILE A 202 3.08 -24.07 -13.26
CA ILE A 202 2.20 -24.66 -12.24
C ILE A 202 3.00 -25.76 -11.52
N LEU A 203 2.97 -25.74 -10.20
CA LEU A 203 3.54 -26.80 -9.37
C LEU A 203 2.70 -28.07 -9.52
N LYS A 204 3.36 -29.16 -9.90
CA LYS A 204 2.74 -30.47 -10.05
C LYS A 204 2.39 -31.05 -8.67
N GLN A 205 1.11 -31.31 -8.45
CA GLN A 205 0.58 -31.97 -7.25
C GLN A 205 0.97 -33.45 -7.19
#